data_AF-A0A2N7G7J1-F1
#
_entry.id   AF-A0A2N7G7J1-F1
#
_cell.length_a   1.000
_cell.length_b   1.000
_cell.length_c   1.000
_cell.angle_alpha   90.00
_cell.angle_beta   90.00
_cell.angle_gamma   90.00
#
_symmetry.space_group_name_H-M   'P 1'
#
loop_
_entity.id
_entity.type
_entity.pdbx_description
1 polymer ?
#
loop_
_entity_poly.entity_id
_entity_poly.type
_entity_poly.pdbx_seq_one_letter_code
_entity_poly.pdbx_strand_id
1 'polypeptide(L)'
;MNNQQRLPSILAIVSLCAVIAAAWYFVPHPAIPIVIAALPFAALFALSQTFWLVMLFVLFSFFRIHEAIPALYSLKIPLLLSLGALSALLWHTLISRTIQVYWHRSLTWLAIFWALVIIGIVFASNVGIAVANFKSIYWKIIVMTLAIAWLVNNDKNIGRASMLITLSGALIASVAISNSVNGIGLVEGTRVTIGRDLGSMLGDPNDLSLVLMFPLAFAIGLVTNRKIPVSTRFIAFVTTCLLMSAVIATQSRGGLLGSVAVIGIYAIKLIRSKVLLLSLGSIGALVLYFAAGISDRASGGAAEAGIDASAMGRLYAWEAAFKMALHNPLTGVGLDNFYVNYFYYSPHWDGLNHAVHSTWFGVLAETGFLGLTIFVIFITSLILSARNTLAEIKSQPELYSANLTVAANAVYAGLIGTIVSGTFLTQGFNWPIYILAALTVAVANIAKEQTTTEVTNATNATNATNAT
;
A
#
# COMPACT_ATOMS: atom_id res chain seq x y z
N MET A 1 -7.54 12.55 48.30
CA MET A 1 -7.18 11.37 47.47
C MET A 1 -7.27 10.13 48.36
N ASN A 2 -8.21 9.22 48.08
CA ASN A 2 -8.60 8.10 48.96
C ASN A 2 -7.46 7.09 49.18
N ASN A 3 -7.32 6.59 50.43
CA ASN A 3 -6.34 5.56 50.80
C ASN A 3 -6.44 4.27 49.96
N GLN A 4 -7.61 3.97 49.39
CA GLN A 4 -7.84 2.80 48.53
C GLN A 4 -7.06 2.84 47.19
N GLN A 5 -6.64 4.02 46.69
CA GLN A 5 -5.85 4.12 45.45
C GLN A 5 -4.33 4.03 45.67
N ARG A 6 -3.86 4.07 46.93
CA ARG A 6 -2.41 4.07 47.25
C ARG A 6 -1.81 2.67 47.26
N LEU A 7 -2.54 1.68 47.78
CA LEU A 7 -2.05 0.30 47.91
C LEU A 7 -1.67 -0.37 46.56
N PRO A 8 -2.48 -0.26 45.49
CA PRO A 8 -2.12 -0.83 44.18
C PRO A 8 -0.87 -0.18 43.59
N SER A 9 -0.74 1.14 43.75
CA SER A 9 0.40 1.92 43.25
C SER A 9 1.70 1.55 43.97
N ILE A 10 1.65 1.36 45.29
CA ILE A 10 2.81 0.92 46.09
C ILE A 10 3.24 -0.49 45.67
N LEU A 11 2.29 -1.42 45.54
CA LEU A 11 2.57 -2.79 45.09
C LEU A 11 3.20 -2.80 43.69
N ALA A 12 2.70 -2.00 42.75
CA ALA A 12 3.27 -1.90 41.41
C ALA A 12 4.72 -1.38 41.41
N ILE A 13 5.02 -0.34 42.20
CA ILE A 13 6.37 0.22 42.32
C ILE A 13 7.33 -0.79 42.95
N VAL A 14 6.94 -1.45 44.04
CA VAL A 14 7.75 -2.48 44.71
C VAL A 14 8.02 -3.64 43.76
N SER A 15 7.02 -4.07 42.99
CA SER A 15 7.16 -5.13 41.98
C SER A 15 8.17 -4.71 40.89
N LEU A 16 8.07 -3.50 40.37
CA LEU A 16 8.98 -2.97 39.36
C LEU A 16 10.42 -2.89 39.89
N CYS A 17 10.62 -2.39 41.11
CA CYS A 17 11.93 -2.36 41.77
C CYS A 17 12.51 -3.77 41.97
N ALA A 18 11.69 -4.75 42.35
CA ALA A 18 12.12 -6.14 42.50
C ALA A 18 12.54 -6.75 41.15
N VAL A 19 11.80 -6.49 40.07
CA VAL A 19 12.17 -6.92 38.71
C VAL A 19 13.48 -6.28 38.25
N ILE A 20 13.67 -4.97 38.50
CA ILE A 20 14.92 -4.27 38.18
C ILE A 20 16.10 -4.87 38.94
N ALA A 21 15.95 -5.09 40.26
CA ALA A 21 16.99 -5.66 41.09
C ALA A 21 17.37 -7.09 40.66
N ALA A 22 16.37 -7.94 40.37
CA ALA A 22 16.60 -9.29 39.87
C ALA A 22 17.29 -9.29 38.51
N ALA A 23 16.83 -8.46 37.56
CA ALA A 23 17.43 -8.37 36.24
C ALA A 23 18.87 -7.83 36.27
N TRP A 24 19.16 -6.84 37.12
CA TRP A 24 20.52 -6.33 37.33
C TRP A 24 21.40 -7.44 37.90
N TYR A 25 20.93 -8.21 38.88
CA TYR A 25 21.72 -9.28 39.50
C TYR A 25 22.22 -10.32 38.47
N PHE A 26 21.38 -10.74 37.52
CA PHE A 26 21.78 -11.70 36.48
C PHE A 26 22.61 -11.08 35.36
N VAL A 27 22.40 -9.79 35.05
CA VAL A 27 23.15 -9.09 34.02
C VAL A 27 23.55 -7.72 34.57
N PRO A 28 24.74 -7.60 35.17
CA PRO A 28 25.16 -6.39 35.88
C PRO A 28 25.63 -5.30 34.90
N HIS A 29 24.71 -4.78 34.11
CA HIS A 29 24.95 -3.71 33.14
C HIS A 29 24.09 -2.50 33.47
N PRO A 30 24.65 -1.28 33.55
CA PRO A 30 23.93 -0.07 33.99
C PRO A 30 22.76 0.33 33.08
N ALA A 31 22.71 -0.16 31.84
CA ALA A 31 21.58 0.08 30.94
C ALA A 31 20.30 -0.71 31.31
N ILE A 32 20.40 -1.85 31.99
CA ILE A 32 19.25 -2.72 32.27
C ILE A 32 18.18 -2.06 33.15
N PRO A 33 18.55 -1.43 34.28
CA PRO A 33 17.60 -0.69 35.11
C PRO A 33 16.94 0.45 34.35
N ILE A 34 17.71 1.15 33.51
CA ILE A 34 17.20 2.27 32.70
C ILE A 34 16.17 1.77 31.70
N VAL A 35 16.47 0.68 30.99
CA VAL A 35 15.55 0.07 30.02
C VAL A 35 14.29 -0.42 30.72
N ILE A 36 14.40 -1.17 31.81
CA ILE A 36 13.25 -1.71 32.54
C ILE A 36 12.40 -0.58 33.13
N ALA A 37 13.01 0.47 33.66
CA ALA A 37 12.29 1.65 34.15
C ALA A 37 11.60 2.42 33.02
N ALA A 38 12.18 2.45 31.82
CA ALA A 38 11.59 3.11 30.65
C ALA A 38 10.47 2.29 29.98
N LEU A 39 10.46 0.95 30.13
CA LEU A 39 9.50 0.06 29.47
C LEU A 39 8.03 0.42 29.73
N PRO A 40 7.57 0.71 30.97
CA PRO A 40 6.19 1.13 31.22
C PRO A 40 5.82 2.41 30.49
N PHE A 41 6.72 3.40 30.44
CA PHE A 41 6.49 4.66 29.72
C PHE A 41 6.46 4.45 28.21
N ALA A 42 7.36 3.61 27.68
CA ALA A 42 7.36 3.23 26.27
C ALA A 42 6.09 2.49 25.88
N ALA A 43 5.59 1.60 26.74
CA ALA A 43 4.33 0.90 26.54
C ALA A 43 3.14 1.88 26.55
N LEU A 44 3.03 2.75 27.55
CA LEU A 44 1.98 3.78 27.59
C LEU A 44 2.02 4.70 26.37
N PHE A 45 3.21 5.12 25.96
CA PHE A 45 3.39 5.89 24.74
C PHE A 45 2.90 5.13 23.52
N ALA A 46 3.32 3.87 23.35
CA ALA A 46 2.94 3.05 22.21
C ALA A 46 1.42 2.85 22.12
N LEU A 47 0.77 2.58 23.24
CA LEU A 47 -0.69 2.48 23.33
C LEU A 47 -1.36 3.81 22.95
N SER A 48 -0.87 4.94 23.49
CA SER A 48 -1.44 6.26 23.17
C SER A 48 -1.28 6.68 21.70
N GLN A 49 -0.23 6.20 21.02
CA GLN A 49 0.14 6.61 19.65
C GLN A 49 -0.13 5.53 18.59
N THR A 50 -1.08 4.62 18.85
CA THR A 50 -1.37 3.46 17.98
C THR A 50 -1.52 3.81 16.50
N PHE A 51 -2.28 4.86 16.16
CA PHE A 51 -2.45 5.32 14.77
C PHE A 51 -1.10 5.63 14.11
N TRP A 52 -0.23 6.38 14.79
CA TRP A 52 1.06 6.79 14.23
C TRP A 52 2.01 5.61 14.07
N LEU A 53 2.06 4.69 15.03
CA LEU A 53 2.90 3.51 14.94
C LEU A 53 2.52 2.62 13.75
N VAL A 54 1.23 2.35 13.56
CA VAL A 54 0.75 1.55 12.44
C VAL A 54 0.96 2.28 11.11
N MET A 55 0.58 3.56 11.03
CA MET A 55 0.77 4.33 9.79
C MET A 55 2.24 4.46 9.42
N LEU A 56 3.12 4.79 10.36
CA LEU A 56 4.56 4.86 10.08
C LEU A 56 5.12 3.49 9.72
N PHE A 57 4.70 2.40 10.37
CA PHE A 57 5.14 1.06 9.99
C PHE A 57 4.80 0.75 8.52
N VAL A 58 3.56 1.03 8.13
CA VAL A 58 3.08 0.83 6.76
C VAL A 58 3.87 1.70 5.79
N LEU A 59 4.06 2.99 6.09
CA LEU A 59 4.79 3.91 5.21
C LEU A 59 6.26 3.50 5.08
N PHE A 60 6.95 3.17 6.18
CA PHE A 60 8.33 2.69 6.14
C PHE A 60 8.50 1.37 5.40
N SER A 61 7.50 0.49 5.44
CA SER A 61 7.53 -0.82 4.78
C SER A 61 7.15 -0.73 3.31
N PHE A 62 6.15 0.09 2.97
CA PHE A 62 5.65 0.26 1.61
C PHE A 62 6.58 1.15 0.78
N PHE A 63 6.91 2.34 1.28
CA PHE A 63 7.79 3.28 0.61
C PHE A 63 9.28 2.98 0.82
N ARG A 64 9.61 1.96 1.62
CA ARG A 64 11.00 1.56 1.93
C ARG A 64 11.88 2.76 2.35
N ILE A 65 11.32 3.67 3.16
CA ILE A 65 11.97 4.94 3.54
C ILE A 65 13.36 4.70 4.16
N HIS A 66 13.49 3.63 4.94
CA HIS A 66 14.75 3.23 5.59
C HIS A 66 15.81 2.69 4.61
N GLU A 67 15.41 2.19 3.44
CA GLU A 67 16.32 1.78 2.37
C GLU A 67 16.65 2.96 1.44
N ALA A 68 15.72 3.93 1.32
CA ALA A 68 15.93 5.15 0.53
C ALA A 68 16.89 6.15 1.19
N ILE A 69 17.04 6.11 2.51
CA ILE A 69 17.94 6.99 3.27
C ILE A 69 19.01 6.12 3.95
N PRO A 70 20.26 6.10 3.44
CA PRO A 70 21.31 5.21 3.94
C PRO A 70 21.54 5.30 5.46
N ALA A 71 21.43 6.51 6.04
CA ALA A 71 21.59 6.73 7.47
C ALA A 71 20.54 6.02 8.35
N LEU A 72 19.38 5.64 7.79
CA LEU A 72 18.30 4.98 8.52
C LEU A 72 18.35 3.45 8.42
N TYR A 73 19.15 2.89 7.52
CA TYR A 73 19.14 1.47 7.21
C TYR A 73 19.50 0.59 8.41
N SER A 74 20.56 0.97 9.15
CA SER A 74 21.05 0.22 10.32
C SER A 74 20.09 0.24 11.52
N LEU A 75 19.19 1.22 11.59
CA LEU A 75 18.27 1.41 12.72
C LEU A 75 17.12 0.42 12.75
N LYS A 76 16.89 -0.33 11.66
CA LYS A 76 15.79 -1.31 11.52
C LYS A 76 14.43 -0.73 11.96
N ILE A 77 14.16 0.52 11.59
CA ILE A 77 12.95 1.26 11.98
C ILE A 77 11.64 0.47 11.74
N PRO A 78 11.42 -0.21 10.60
CA PRO A 78 10.22 -1.01 10.40
C PRO A 78 10.03 -2.10 11.47
N LEU A 79 11.12 -2.71 11.95
CA LEU A 79 11.04 -3.73 12.99
C LEU A 79 10.57 -3.11 14.32
N LEU A 80 11.15 -1.99 14.72
CA LEU A 80 10.76 -1.28 15.94
C LEU A 80 9.31 -0.79 15.88
N LEU A 81 8.90 -0.22 14.75
CA LEU A 81 7.52 0.20 14.52
C LEU A 81 6.56 -0.99 14.53
N SER A 82 6.93 -2.13 13.96
CA SER A 82 6.09 -3.34 13.94
C SER A 82 5.79 -3.87 15.34
N LEU A 83 6.79 -3.87 16.23
CA LEU A 83 6.63 -4.33 17.61
C LEU A 83 5.65 -3.44 18.37
N GLY A 84 5.81 -2.11 18.29
CA GLY A 84 4.89 -1.16 18.90
C GLY A 84 3.48 -1.23 18.29
N ALA A 85 3.40 -1.26 16.95
CA ALA A 85 2.15 -1.32 16.20
C ALA A 85 1.33 -2.58 16.54
N LEU A 86 1.94 -3.76 16.51
CA LEU A 86 1.27 -5.03 16.82
C LEU A 86 0.84 -5.09 18.29
N SER A 87 1.72 -4.69 19.21
CA SER A 87 1.40 -4.69 20.64
C SER A 87 0.21 -3.77 20.95
N ALA A 88 0.22 -2.57 20.36
CA ALA A 88 -0.85 -1.61 20.54
C ALA A 88 -2.16 -2.04 19.86
N LEU A 89 -2.08 -2.61 18.65
CA LEU A 89 -3.25 -3.15 17.96
C LEU A 89 -3.89 -4.28 18.77
N LEU A 90 -3.10 -5.24 19.27
CA LEU A 90 -3.60 -6.34 20.10
C LEU A 90 -4.24 -5.83 21.39
N TRP A 91 -3.58 -4.90 22.09
CA TRP A 91 -4.12 -4.30 23.30
C TRP A 91 -5.46 -3.59 23.05
N HIS A 92 -5.51 -2.72 22.04
CA HIS A 92 -6.69 -1.90 21.78
C HIS A 92 -7.86 -2.66 21.15
N THR A 93 -7.58 -3.79 20.51
CA THR A 93 -8.60 -4.66 19.93
C THR A 93 -9.14 -5.67 20.94
N LEU A 94 -8.26 -6.34 21.70
CA LEU A 94 -8.64 -7.45 22.58
C LEU A 94 -8.93 -7.01 24.02
N ILE A 95 -8.12 -6.08 24.56
CA ILE A 95 -8.13 -5.72 25.98
C ILE A 95 -8.94 -4.45 26.21
N SER A 96 -8.50 -3.31 25.67
CA SER A 96 -9.22 -2.04 25.91
C SER A 96 -10.48 -1.89 25.06
N ARG A 97 -10.60 -2.66 23.98
CA ARG A 97 -11.73 -2.65 23.03
C ARG A 97 -12.11 -1.26 22.53
N THR A 98 -11.11 -0.38 22.40
CA THR A 98 -11.29 0.99 21.93
C THR A 98 -11.31 1.07 20.41
N ILE A 99 -10.72 0.07 19.73
CA ILE A 99 -10.83 -0.06 18.27
C ILE A 99 -12.09 -0.85 17.97
N GLN A 100 -13.04 -0.21 17.28
CA GLN A 100 -14.23 -0.88 16.79
C GLN A 100 -13.90 -1.69 15.54
N VAL A 101 -13.98 -3.01 15.67
CA VAL A 101 -13.81 -3.93 14.55
C VAL A 101 -15.12 -3.98 13.77
N TYR A 102 -15.04 -3.75 12.47
CA TYR A 102 -16.15 -3.93 11.54
C TYR A 102 -15.71 -4.82 10.38
N TRP A 103 -16.70 -5.38 9.68
CA TRP A 103 -16.47 -6.27 8.54
C TRP A 103 -17.21 -5.75 7.30
N HIS A 104 -16.45 -5.42 6.26
CA HIS A 104 -16.97 -4.99 4.98
C HIS A 104 -16.99 -6.16 3.99
N ARG A 105 -17.96 -6.17 3.05
CA ARG A 105 -18.10 -7.26 2.05
C ARG A 105 -16.82 -7.53 1.27
N SER A 106 -16.06 -6.49 0.91
CA SER A 106 -14.78 -6.65 0.20
C SER A 106 -13.72 -7.38 1.02
N LEU A 107 -13.76 -7.30 2.36
CA LEU A 107 -12.85 -8.06 3.23
C LEU A 107 -13.20 -9.56 3.23
N THR A 108 -14.45 -9.94 2.99
CA THR A 108 -14.82 -11.36 2.83
C THR A 108 -14.11 -11.99 1.64
N TRP A 109 -14.17 -11.34 0.46
CA TRP A 109 -13.48 -11.84 -0.73
C TRP A 109 -11.96 -11.88 -0.55
N LEU A 110 -11.42 -10.87 0.12
CA LEU A 110 -10.01 -10.83 0.47
C LEU A 110 -9.60 -11.94 1.44
N ALA A 111 -10.42 -12.22 2.46
CA ALA A 111 -10.17 -13.29 3.41
C ALA A 111 -10.24 -14.67 2.76
N ILE A 112 -11.17 -14.88 1.82
CA ILE A 112 -11.22 -16.10 1.01
C ILE A 112 -9.93 -16.22 0.18
N PHE A 113 -9.49 -15.13 -0.47
CA PHE A 113 -8.23 -15.14 -1.22
C PHE A 113 -7.03 -15.48 -0.33
N TRP A 114 -6.91 -14.87 0.85
CA TRP A 114 -5.86 -15.20 1.82
C TRP A 114 -5.90 -16.65 2.26
N ALA A 115 -7.09 -17.19 2.54
CA ALA A 115 -7.25 -18.60 2.88
C ALA A 115 -6.76 -19.51 1.75
N LEU A 116 -7.09 -19.19 0.49
CA LEU A 116 -6.61 -19.93 -0.67
C LEU A 116 -5.10 -19.86 -0.82
N VAL A 117 -4.48 -18.70 -0.62
CA VAL A 117 -3.01 -18.56 -0.65
C VAL A 117 -2.37 -19.39 0.47
N ILE A 118 -2.91 -19.35 1.70
CA ILE A 118 -2.40 -20.11 2.84
C ILE A 118 -2.52 -21.62 2.59
N ILE A 119 -3.65 -22.08 2.06
CA ILE A 119 -3.83 -23.47 1.63
C ILE A 119 -2.83 -23.82 0.53
N GLY A 120 -2.64 -22.94 -0.44
CA GLY A 120 -1.69 -23.09 -1.55
C GLY A 120 -0.23 -23.23 -1.10
N ILE A 121 0.16 -22.69 0.06
CA ILE A 121 1.51 -22.91 0.63
C ILE A 121 1.77 -24.39 0.92
N VAL A 122 0.75 -25.12 1.40
CA VAL A 122 0.87 -26.56 1.72
C VAL A 122 1.08 -27.38 0.45
N PHE A 123 0.47 -26.96 -0.65
CA PHE A 123 0.54 -27.62 -1.96
C PHE A 123 1.59 -26.98 -2.89
N ALA A 124 2.44 -26.09 -2.38
CA ALA A 124 3.43 -25.40 -3.19
C ALA A 124 4.48 -26.39 -3.71
N SER A 125 4.88 -26.19 -4.97
CA SER A 125 5.95 -26.96 -5.61
C SER A 125 7.28 -26.88 -4.84
N ASN A 126 7.60 -25.71 -4.28
CA ASN A 126 8.62 -25.52 -3.26
C ASN A 126 8.01 -24.84 -2.02
N VAL A 127 7.64 -25.66 -1.03
CA VAL A 127 7.09 -25.21 0.26
C VAL A 127 8.07 -24.32 1.02
N GLY A 128 9.38 -24.56 0.91
CA GLY A 128 10.41 -23.76 1.59
C GLY A 128 10.37 -22.30 1.16
N ILE A 129 10.29 -22.06 -0.15
CA ILE A 129 10.17 -20.72 -0.73
C ILE A 129 8.85 -20.06 -0.32
N ALA A 130 7.74 -20.78 -0.45
CA ALA A 130 6.41 -20.27 -0.09
C ALA A 130 6.33 -19.86 1.39
N VAL A 131 6.85 -20.69 2.30
CA VAL A 131 6.91 -20.40 3.74
C VAL A 131 7.85 -19.23 4.04
N ALA A 132 8.99 -19.13 3.36
CA ALA A 132 9.93 -18.03 3.53
C ALA A 132 9.30 -16.69 3.10
N ASN A 133 8.62 -16.65 1.94
CA ASN A 133 7.90 -15.47 1.49
C ASN A 133 6.76 -15.10 2.45
N PHE A 134 5.97 -16.10 2.86
CA PHE A 134 4.89 -15.89 3.81
C PHE A 134 5.36 -15.24 5.11
N LYS A 135 6.39 -15.82 5.76
CA LYS A 135 6.99 -15.35 7.03
C LYS A 135 7.67 -13.98 6.91
N SER A 136 8.27 -13.67 5.76
CA SER A 136 9.00 -12.42 5.58
C SER A 136 8.09 -11.24 5.25
N ILE A 137 7.07 -11.47 4.39
CA ILE A 137 6.26 -10.41 3.78
C ILE A 137 4.77 -10.64 3.98
N TYR A 138 4.21 -11.76 3.49
CA TYR A 138 2.77 -11.88 3.24
C TYR A 138 1.90 -11.78 4.50
N TRP A 139 2.30 -12.41 5.61
CA TRP A 139 1.50 -12.33 6.86
C TRP A 139 1.40 -10.90 7.40
N LYS A 140 2.45 -10.09 7.20
CA LYS A 140 2.46 -8.68 7.63
C LYS A 140 1.47 -7.87 6.81
N ILE A 141 1.35 -8.17 5.51
CA ILE A 141 0.35 -7.55 4.64
C ILE A 141 -1.06 -7.85 5.16
N ILE A 142 -1.37 -9.11 5.51
CA ILE A 142 -2.69 -9.49 6.05
C ILE A 142 -3.02 -8.65 7.29
N VAL A 143 -2.14 -8.69 8.29
CA VAL A 143 -2.36 -8.00 9.57
C VAL A 143 -2.49 -6.49 9.37
N MET A 144 -1.62 -5.89 8.55
CA MET A 144 -1.66 -4.45 8.34
C MET A 144 -2.83 -3.97 7.50
N THR A 145 -3.33 -4.80 6.59
CA THR A 145 -4.56 -4.48 5.84
C THR A 145 -5.73 -4.29 6.80
N LEU A 146 -5.90 -5.23 7.74
CA LEU A 146 -6.93 -5.13 8.77
C LEU A 146 -6.66 -3.96 9.72
N ALA A 147 -5.41 -3.76 10.13
CA ALA A 147 -5.03 -2.65 11.02
C ALA A 147 -5.36 -1.28 10.41
N ILE A 148 -5.02 -1.05 9.13
CA ILE A 148 -5.34 0.21 8.44
C ILE A 148 -6.85 0.38 8.35
N ALA A 149 -7.60 -0.67 7.97
CA ALA A 149 -9.05 -0.60 7.84
C ALA A 149 -9.75 -0.20 9.16
N TRP A 150 -9.25 -0.68 10.30
CA TRP A 150 -9.85 -0.43 11.62
C TRP A 150 -9.33 0.84 12.31
N LEU A 151 -8.10 1.28 12.03
CA LEU A 151 -7.52 2.47 12.68
C LEU A 151 -7.81 3.78 11.94
N VAL A 152 -7.97 3.71 10.62
CA VAL A 152 -8.39 4.86 9.80
C VAL A 152 -9.92 4.91 9.83
N ASN A 153 -10.47 5.32 10.97
CA ASN A 153 -11.91 5.22 11.27
C ASN A 153 -12.61 6.57 11.48
N ASN A 154 -11.93 7.69 11.21
CA ASN A 154 -12.53 9.02 11.36
C ASN A 154 -11.91 10.00 10.35
N ASP A 155 -12.60 11.13 10.16
CA ASP A 155 -12.20 12.16 9.20
C ASP A 155 -10.76 12.68 9.41
N LYS A 156 -10.39 12.88 10.67
CA LYS A 156 -9.06 13.40 11.02
C LYS A 156 -7.96 12.40 10.64
N ASN A 157 -8.18 11.12 10.91
CA ASN A 157 -7.22 10.06 10.62
C ASN A 157 -7.10 9.81 9.11
N ILE A 158 -8.19 9.87 8.33
CA ILE A 158 -8.11 9.74 6.87
C ILE A 158 -7.41 10.94 6.22
N GLY A 159 -7.64 12.17 6.72
CA GLY A 159 -6.90 13.35 6.29
C GLY A 159 -5.40 13.25 6.60
N ARG A 160 -5.04 12.83 7.83
CA ARG A 160 -3.65 12.56 8.23
C ARG A 160 -3.01 11.49 7.36
N ALA A 161 -3.70 10.38 7.11
CA ALA A 161 -3.19 9.30 6.26
C ALA A 161 -2.93 9.81 4.84
N SER A 162 -3.86 10.57 4.25
CA SER A 162 -3.70 11.18 2.93
C SER A 162 -2.47 12.08 2.84
N MET A 163 -2.26 12.93 3.85
CA MET A 163 -1.09 13.82 3.90
C MET A 163 0.21 13.04 4.10
N LEU A 164 0.25 12.05 5.00
CA LEU A 164 1.44 11.24 5.24
C LEU A 164 1.85 10.41 4.02
N ILE A 165 0.87 9.84 3.31
CA ILE A 165 1.10 9.14 2.04
C ILE A 165 1.71 10.11 1.03
N THR A 166 1.12 11.31 0.88
CA THR A 166 1.60 12.36 -0.03
C THR A 166 3.05 12.77 0.31
N LEU A 167 3.34 13.05 1.58
CA LEU A 167 4.68 13.46 2.04
C LEU A 167 5.71 12.34 1.90
N SER A 168 5.33 11.09 2.17
CA SER A 168 6.20 9.93 1.96
C SER A 168 6.52 9.75 0.48
N GLY A 169 5.53 9.95 -0.38
CA GLY A 169 5.72 9.99 -1.83
C GLY A 169 6.67 11.09 -2.28
N ALA A 170 6.51 12.30 -1.74
CA ALA A 170 7.41 13.43 -2.03
C ALA A 170 8.87 13.08 -1.66
N LEU A 171 9.08 12.48 -0.49
CA LEU A 171 10.41 12.04 -0.04
C LEU A 171 11.03 11.04 -1.02
N ILE A 172 10.30 9.97 -1.39
CA ILE A 172 10.82 8.96 -2.31
C ILE A 172 11.04 9.54 -3.71
N ALA A 173 10.16 10.42 -4.19
CA ALA A 173 10.37 11.11 -5.47
C ALA A 173 11.61 12.00 -5.45
N SER A 174 11.86 12.72 -4.36
CA SER A 174 13.08 13.54 -4.22
C SER A 174 14.34 12.69 -4.25
N VAL A 175 14.34 11.54 -3.57
CA VAL A 175 15.48 10.59 -3.63
C VAL A 175 15.64 10.03 -5.04
N ALA A 176 14.55 9.62 -5.70
CA ALA A 176 14.60 9.14 -7.09
C ALA A 176 15.14 10.21 -8.03
N ILE A 177 14.66 11.45 -7.97
CA ILE A 177 15.16 12.53 -8.82
C ILE A 177 16.65 12.80 -8.54
N SER A 178 17.05 12.81 -7.25
CA SER A 178 18.46 12.96 -6.88
C SER A 178 19.33 11.85 -7.47
N ASN A 179 18.90 10.59 -7.37
CA ASN A 179 19.60 9.46 -7.97
C ASN A 179 19.69 9.58 -9.49
N SER A 180 18.60 10.01 -10.14
CA SER A 180 18.54 10.20 -11.59
C SER A 180 19.53 11.27 -12.05
N VAL A 181 19.58 12.42 -11.36
CA VAL A 181 20.46 13.55 -11.71
C VAL A 181 21.93 13.20 -11.47
N ASN A 182 22.23 12.46 -10.41
CA ASN A 182 23.60 12.11 -10.03
C ASN A 182 24.10 10.78 -10.61
N GLY A 183 23.29 10.08 -11.41
CA GLY A 183 23.67 8.79 -12.00
C GLY A 183 23.79 7.64 -10.99
N ILE A 184 23.11 7.71 -9.85
CA ILE A 184 23.25 6.75 -8.75
C ILE A 184 22.29 5.58 -8.97
N GLY A 185 22.82 4.35 -9.01
CA GLY A 185 22.00 3.13 -9.06
C GLY A 185 21.13 3.01 -10.31
N LEU A 186 21.55 3.58 -11.44
CA LEU A 186 20.78 3.50 -12.69
C LEU A 186 20.83 2.09 -13.30
N VAL A 187 19.71 1.67 -13.88
CA VAL A 187 19.58 0.46 -14.68
C VAL A 187 19.55 0.84 -16.15
N GLU A 188 20.20 0.04 -17.02
CA GLU A 188 20.29 0.33 -18.46
C GLU A 188 20.89 1.73 -18.75
N GLY A 189 21.69 2.27 -17.81
CA GLY A 189 22.34 3.58 -17.92
C GLY A 189 21.44 4.79 -17.69
N THR A 190 20.11 4.64 -17.69
CA THR A 190 19.17 5.79 -17.67
C THR A 190 18.01 5.65 -16.70
N ARG A 191 17.64 4.44 -16.27
CA ARG A 191 16.44 4.19 -15.48
C ARG A 191 16.73 4.26 -14.00
N VAL A 192 16.03 5.13 -13.29
CA VAL A 192 16.31 5.34 -11.87
C VAL A 192 15.79 4.23 -10.97
N THR A 193 16.55 3.92 -9.92
CA THR A 193 16.17 3.00 -8.83
C THR A 193 16.57 3.56 -7.47
N ILE A 194 16.14 2.89 -6.41
CA ILE A 194 16.54 3.20 -5.03
C ILE A 194 16.93 1.89 -4.33
N GLY A 195 18.11 1.86 -3.70
CA GLY A 195 18.56 0.73 -2.87
C GLY A 195 18.77 -0.59 -3.63
N ARG A 196 19.13 -0.53 -4.92
CA ARG A 196 19.35 -1.72 -5.76
C ARG A 196 20.48 -2.62 -5.26
N ASP A 197 21.55 -2.01 -4.78
CA ASP A 197 22.69 -2.64 -4.12
C ASP A 197 22.30 -3.39 -2.83
N LEU A 198 21.24 -2.92 -2.17
CA LEU A 198 20.67 -3.53 -0.98
C LEU A 198 19.65 -4.64 -1.29
N GLY A 199 19.37 -4.91 -2.57
CA GLY A 199 18.29 -5.80 -2.98
C GLY A 199 16.89 -5.27 -2.63
N SER A 200 16.73 -3.95 -2.54
CA SER A 200 15.45 -3.30 -2.29
C SER A 200 14.43 -3.64 -3.38
N MET A 201 13.15 -3.71 -3.00
CA MET A 201 12.04 -3.72 -3.96
C MET A 201 12.06 -2.46 -4.85
N LEU A 202 12.53 -1.32 -4.34
CA LEU A 202 12.68 -0.09 -5.15
C LEU A 202 13.89 -0.13 -6.08
N GLY A 203 14.68 -1.21 -6.03
CA GLY A 203 15.80 -1.50 -6.91
C GLY A 203 15.38 -1.90 -8.34
N ASP A 204 14.08 -2.12 -8.57
CA ASP A 204 13.47 -2.22 -9.90
C ASP A 204 12.74 -0.89 -10.23
N PRO A 205 13.07 -0.21 -11.35
CA PRO A 205 12.40 1.04 -11.73
C PRO A 205 10.88 0.88 -11.90
N ASN A 206 10.42 -0.31 -12.29
CA ASN A 206 9.01 -0.59 -12.48
C ASN A 206 8.24 -0.61 -11.16
N ASP A 207 8.80 -1.26 -10.14
CA ASP A 207 8.20 -1.32 -8.81
C ASP A 207 8.24 0.05 -8.13
N LEU A 208 9.35 0.78 -8.30
CA LEU A 208 9.46 2.18 -7.87
C LEU A 208 8.36 3.05 -8.50
N SER A 209 8.10 2.90 -9.81
CA SER A 209 7.07 3.69 -10.50
C SER A 209 5.67 3.43 -9.94
N LEU A 210 5.35 2.18 -9.57
CA LEU A 210 4.08 1.83 -8.96
C LEU A 210 3.94 2.41 -7.55
N VAL A 211 5.02 2.36 -6.76
CA VAL A 211 5.06 2.97 -5.42
C VAL A 211 4.85 4.48 -5.48
N LEU A 212 5.40 5.16 -6.50
CA LEU A 212 5.22 6.61 -6.72
C LEU A 212 3.83 6.99 -7.26
N MET A 213 3.18 6.09 -8.00
CA MET A 213 1.82 6.32 -8.50
C MET A 213 0.79 6.29 -7.36
N PHE A 214 1.01 5.50 -6.31
CA PHE A 214 0.12 5.45 -5.15
C PHE A 214 -0.11 6.83 -4.48
N PRO A 215 0.93 7.57 -4.04
CA PRO A 215 0.78 8.91 -3.49
C PRO A 215 0.37 9.96 -4.52
N LEU A 216 0.57 9.73 -5.83
CA LEU A 216 0.14 10.65 -6.89
C LEU A 216 -1.38 10.84 -6.86
N ALA A 217 -2.15 9.76 -6.66
CA ALA A 217 -3.60 9.85 -6.53
C ALA A 217 -4.03 10.73 -5.35
N PHE A 218 -3.38 10.59 -4.20
CA PHE A 218 -3.67 11.41 -3.01
C PHE A 218 -3.25 12.87 -3.21
N ALA A 219 -2.08 13.12 -3.80
CA ALA A 219 -1.59 14.46 -4.09
C ALA A 219 -2.55 15.23 -5.01
N ILE A 220 -2.99 14.62 -6.13
CA ILE A 220 -3.95 15.23 -7.05
C ILE A 220 -5.30 15.46 -6.35
N GLY A 221 -5.77 14.50 -5.54
CA GLY A 221 -6.97 14.67 -4.72
C GLY A 221 -6.91 15.90 -3.82
N LEU A 222 -5.81 16.08 -3.09
CA LEU A 222 -5.58 17.23 -2.22
C LEU A 222 -5.54 18.55 -3.01
N VAL A 223 -4.84 18.60 -4.15
CA VAL A 223 -4.73 19.81 -4.99
C VAL A 223 -6.08 20.27 -5.52
N THR A 224 -6.90 19.33 -5.96
CA THR A 224 -8.12 19.59 -6.74
C THR A 224 -9.34 19.94 -5.88
N ASN A 225 -9.32 19.61 -4.58
CA ASN A 225 -10.42 19.93 -3.69
C ASN A 225 -10.28 21.34 -3.07
N ARG A 226 -11.22 22.23 -3.39
CA ARG A 226 -11.20 23.64 -2.94
C ARG A 226 -11.47 23.83 -1.45
N LYS A 227 -12.08 22.85 -0.78
CA LYS A 227 -12.32 22.88 0.67
C LYS A 227 -11.02 22.60 1.48
N ILE A 228 -9.93 22.19 0.82
CA ILE A 228 -8.62 21.97 1.45
C ILE A 228 -7.82 23.30 1.53
N PRO A 229 -7.08 23.56 2.63
CA PRO A 229 -6.29 24.79 2.79
C PRO A 229 -5.29 25.01 1.66
N VAL A 230 -5.09 26.27 1.27
CA VAL A 230 -4.19 26.66 0.16
C VAL A 230 -2.76 26.18 0.39
N SER A 231 -2.25 26.22 1.62
CA SER A 231 -0.91 25.71 1.97
C SER A 231 -0.77 24.21 1.68
N THR A 232 -1.77 23.41 2.06
CA THR A 232 -1.79 21.97 1.79
C THR A 232 -1.90 21.68 0.30
N ARG A 233 -2.72 22.46 -0.41
CA ARG A 233 -2.84 22.36 -1.88
C ARG A 233 -1.53 22.71 -2.59
N PHE A 234 -0.80 23.70 -2.10
CA PHE A 234 0.52 24.06 -2.63
C PHE A 234 1.53 22.92 -2.42
N ILE A 235 1.61 22.36 -1.21
CA ILE A 235 2.47 21.20 -0.92
C ILE A 235 2.11 20.02 -1.83
N ALA A 236 0.82 19.73 -1.98
CA ALA A 236 0.34 18.64 -2.82
C ALA A 236 0.62 18.90 -4.32
N PHE A 237 0.60 20.15 -4.76
CA PHE A 237 0.94 20.53 -6.14
C PHE A 237 2.42 20.29 -6.42
N VAL A 238 3.31 20.79 -5.55
CA VAL A 238 4.75 20.53 -5.64
C VAL A 238 5.02 19.03 -5.61
N THR A 239 4.35 18.30 -4.72
CA THR A 239 4.46 16.84 -4.64
C THR A 239 4.00 16.15 -5.93
N THR A 240 2.91 16.60 -6.55
CA THR A 240 2.43 16.06 -7.83
C THR A 240 3.49 16.23 -8.92
N CYS A 241 4.14 17.40 -9.01
CA CYS A 241 5.23 17.64 -9.95
C CYS A 241 6.42 16.71 -9.68
N LEU A 242 6.87 16.59 -8.42
CA LEU A 242 7.96 15.70 -8.03
C LEU A 242 7.66 14.24 -8.38
N LEU A 243 6.47 13.74 -8.04
CA LEU A 243 6.05 12.38 -8.33
C LEU A 243 6.03 12.11 -9.84
N MET A 244 5.49 13.03 -10.64
CA MET A 244 5.49 12.87 -12.10
C MET A 244 6.89 12.87 -12.70
N SER A 245 7.77 13.77 -12.25
CA SER A 245 9.18 13.79 -12.69
C SER A 245 9.90 12.50 -12.32
N ALA A 246 9.70 11.98 -11.09
CA ALA A 246 10.29 10.73 -10.66
C ALA A 246 9.74 9.52 -11.45
N VAL A 247 8.43 9.46 -11.72
CA VAL A 247 7.82 8.41 -12.56
C VAL A 247 8.40 8.44 -13.97
N ILE A 248 8.57 9.62 -14.57
CA ILE A 248 9.20 9.74 -15.90
C ILE A 248 10.64 9.21 -15.87
N ALA A 249 11.41 9.55 -14.83
CA ALA A 249 12.79 9.07 -14.65
C ALA A 249 12.91 7.54 -14.48
N THR A 250 11.85 6.86 -14.05
CA THR A 250 11.85 5.37 -14.00
C THR A 250 11.79 4.72 -15.39
N GLN A 251 11.31 5.48 -16.39
CA GLN A 251 10.99 5.01 -17.75
C GLN A 251 10.12 3.74 -17.78
N SER A 252 9.27 3.54 -16.76
CA SER A 252 8.35 2.41 -16.70
C SER A 252 7.09 2.68 -17.50
N ARG A 253 6.87 1.94 -18.59
CA ARG A 253 5.64 2.00 -19.41
C ARG A 253 4.40 1.73 -18.56
N GLY A 254 4.45 0.72 -17.70
CA GLY A 254 3.36 0.36 -16.79
C GLY A 254 3.10 1.43 -15.73
N GLY A 255 4.17 2.07 -15.20
CA GLY A 255 4.06 3.20 -14.28
C GLY A 255 3.42 4.42 -14.93
N LEU A 256 3.85 4.79 -16.14
CA LEU A 256 3.30 5.92 -16.90
C LEU A 256 1.83 5.72 -17.25
N LEU A 257 1.45 4.52 -17.73
CA LEU A 257 0.06 4.22 -18.06
C LEU A 257 -0.83 4.25 -16.81
N GLY A 258 -0.33 3.76 -15.68
CA GLY A 258 -0.98 3.89 -14.38
C GLY A 258 -1.19 5.35 -13.96
N SER A 259 -0.16 6.20 -14.09
CA SER A 259 -0.25 7.64 -13.82
C SER A 259 -1.24 8.35 -14.75
N VAL A 260 -1.26 8.00 -16.04
CA VAL A 260 -2.26 8.50 -17.00
C VAL A 260 -3.66 8.10 -16.57
N ALA A 261 -3.88 6.88 -16.10
CA ALA A 261 -5.17 6.45 -15.58
C ALA A 261 -5.58 7.26 -14.34
N VAL A 262 -4.68 7.47 -13.38
CA VAL A 262 -4.92 8.32 -12.20
C VAL A 262 -5.33 9.73 -12.62
N ILE A 263 -4.51 10.39 -13.46
CA ILE A 263 -4.78 11.75 -13.96
C ILE A 263 -6.10 11.79 -14.72
N GLY A 264 -6.36 10.79 -15.57
CA GLY A 264 -7.58 10.66 -16.36
C GLY A 264 -8.84 10.61 -15.50
N ILE A 265 -8.83 9.87 -14.39
CA ILE A 265 -9.95 9.80 -13.45
C ILE A 265 -10.28 11.18 -12.86
N TYR A 266 -9.27 11.99 -12.51
CA TYR A 266 -9.48 13.36 -12.06
C TYR A 266 -9.89 14.29 -13.20
N ALA A 267 -9.26 14.17 -14.37
CA ALA A 267 -9.53 15.00 -15.54
C ALA A 267 -10.99 14.86 -16.02
N ILE A 268 -11.53 13.63 -16.07
CA ILE A 268 -12.93 13.38 -16.43
C ILE A 268 -13.91 14.10 -15.49
N LYS A 269 -13.54 14.27 -14.22
CA LYS A 269 -14.39 14.95 -13.22
C LYS A 269 -14.29 16.47 -13.31
N LEU A 270 -13.13 17.00 -13.69
CA LEU A 270 -12.84 18.43 -13.71
C LEU A 270 -13.13 19.08 -15.06
N ILE A 271 -12.91 18.37 -16.16
CA ILE A 271 -13.03 18.87 -17.53
C ILE A 271 -14.40 18.48 -18.09
N ARG A 272 -15.28 19.46 -18.29
CA ARG A 272 -16.63 19.22 -18.84
C ARG A 272 -16.64 18.92 -20.34
N SER A 273 -15.70 19.50 -21.10
CA SER A 273 -15.63 19.31 -22.56
C SER A 273 -14.92 18.00 -22.91
N LYS A 274 -15.62 17.09 -23.59
CA LYS A 274 -15.04 15.83 -24.08
C LYS A 274 -13.93 16.06 -25.10
N VAL A 275 -14.07 17.08 -25.94
CA VAL A 275 -13.05 17.45 -26.93
C VAL A 275 -11.79 17.91 -26.20
N LEU A 276 -11.90 18.85 -25.25
CA LEU A 276 -10.75 19.34 -24.48
C LEU A 276 -10.07 18.21 -23.70
N LEU A 277 -10.84 17.31 -23.10
CA LEU A 277 -10.33 16.15 -22.39
C LEU A 277 -9.53 15.23 -23.32
N LEU A 278 -10.07 14.89 -24.50
CA LEU A 278 -9.40 14.03 -25.47
C LEU A 278 -8.17 14.71 -26.08
N SER A 279 -8.23 16.01 -26.36
CA SER A 279 -7.09 16.78 -26.87
C SER A 279 -5.96 16.86 -25.85
N LEU A 280 -6.25 17.26 -24.61
CA LEU A 280 -5.24 17.32 -23.53
C LEU A 280 -4.73 15.93 -23.17
N GLY A 281 -5.58 14.91 -23.20
CA GLY A 281 -5.17 13.53 -22.99
C GLY A 281 -4.20 13.04 -24.06
N SER A 282 -4.47 13.33 -25.33
CA SER A 282 -3.61 12.96 -26.46
C SER A 282 -2.26 13.70 -26.40
N ILE A 283 -2.29 15.02 -26.13
CA ILE A 283 -1.08 15.83 -25.97
C ILE A 283 -0.28 15.34 -24.77
N GLY A 284 -0.93 15.09 -23.63
CA GLY A 284 -0.28 14.60 -22.42
C GLY A 284 0.38 13.24 -22.62
N ALA A 285 -0.30 12.31 -23.30
CA ALA A 285 0.27 11.01 -23.65
C ALA A 285 1.49 11.14 -24.57
N LEU A 286 1.43 12.04 -25.56
CA LEU A 286 2.55 12.32 -26.45
C LEU A 286 3.75 12.93 -25.71
N VAL A 287 3.51 13.91 -24.84
CA VAL A 287 4.54 14.53 -24.00
C VAL A 287 5.18 13.49 -23.09
N LEU A 288 4.40 12.63 -22.45
CA LEU A 288 4.92 11.55 -21.59
C LEU A 288 5.75 10.54 -22.38
N TYR A 289 5.33 10.19 -23.60
CA TYR A 289 6.06 9.28 -24.48
C TYR A 289 7.46 9.81 -24.80
N PHE A 290 7.57 11.08 -25.19
CA PHE A 290 8.86 11.71 -25.51
C PHE A 290 9.69 12.00 -24.26
N ALA A 291 9.09 12.54 -23.19
CA ALA A 291 9.80 12.88 -21.97
C ALA A 291 10.40 11.66 -21.26
N ALA A 292 9.75 10.49 -21.39
CA ALA A 292 10.24 9.25 -20.80
C ALA A 292 11.30 8.54 -21.66
N GLY A 293 11.62 9.03 -22.87
CA GLY A 293 12.68 8.45 -23.71
C GLY A 293 12.46 6.98 -24.08
N ILE A 294 11.20 6.54 -24.15
CA ILE A 294 10.85 5.11 -24.25
C ILE A 294 11.31 4.47 -25.56
N SER A 295 11.48 5.27 -26.62
CA SER A 295 11.92 4.84 -27.95
C SER A 295 13.38 4.41 -28.00
N ASP A 296 14.24 5.08 -27.22
CA ASP A 296 15.70 4.88 -27.25
C ASP A 296 16.16 3.86 -26.20
N ARG A 297 15.20 3.23 -25.51
CA ARG A 297 15.46 2.24 -24.48
C ARG A 297 15.97 0.93 -25.09
N ALA A 298 17.16 0.50 -24.66
CA ALA A 298 17.57 -0.90 -24.77
C ALA A 298 16.63 -1.74 -23.89
N SER A 299 15.88 -2.67 -24.48
CA SER A 299 14.96 -3.52 -23.72
C SER A 299 15.75 -4.52 -22.86
N GLY A 300 16.07 -4.13 -21.63
CA GLY A 300 16.97 -4.89 -20.76
C GLY A 300 16.37 -6.18 -20.20
N GLY A 301 16.64 -7.29 -20.88
CA GLY A 301 17.36 -8.41 -20.27
C GLY A 301 18.81 -8.37 -20.79
N ALA A 302 19.80 -8.78 -20.00
CA ALA A 302 21.22 -8.71 -20.40
C ALA A 302 21.58 -9.50 -21.69
N ALA A 303 20.61 -10.19 -22.30
CA ALA A 303 20.71 -10.92 -23.56
C ALA A 303 19.62 -10.56 -24.60
N GLU A 304 18.69 -9.65 -24.30
CA GLU A 304 17.53 -9.37 -25.17
C GLU A 304 17.82 -8.22 -26.14
N ALA A 305 18.42 -8.57 -27.29
CA ALA A 305 18.64 -7.63 -28.38
C ALA A 305 17.32 -7.31 -29.12
N GLY A 306 16.53 -6.37 -28.58
CA GLY A 306 15.45 -5.71 -29.32
C GLY A 306 14.06 -5.78 -28.67
N ILE A 307 13.19 -4.86 -29.10
CA ILE A 307 11.78 -4.74 -28.64
C ILE A 307 11.03 -6.06 -28.79
N ASP A 308 11.32 -6.84 -29.84
CA ASP A 308 10.72 -8.14 -30.10
C ASP A 308 11.13 -9.20 -29.07
N ALA A 309 12.38 -9.21 -28.61
CA ALA A 309 12.85 -10.17 -27.61
C ALA A 309 12.14 -9.97 -26.25
N SER A 310 12.01 -8.72 -25.79
CA SER A 310 11.31 -8.40 -24.52
C SER A 310 9.80 -8.57 -24.58
N ALA A 311 9.19 -8.43 -25.76
CA ALA A 311 7.78 -8.76 -25.94
C ALA A 311 7.57 -10.28 -25.93
N MET A 312 8.43 -11.03 -26.62
CA MET A 312 8.37 -12.49 -26.66
C MET A 312 8.66 -13.12 -25.29
N GLY A 313 9.63 -12.60 -24.52
CA GLY A 313 9.91 -13.08 -23.15
C GLY A 313 8.69 -13.02 -22.24
N ARG A 314 7.87 -11.96 -22.35
CA ARG A 314 6.58 -11.86 -21.63
C ARG A 314 5.56 -12.88 -22.09
N LEU A 315 5.44 -13.09 -23.41
CA LEU A 315 4.52 -14.08 -23.96
C LEU A 315 4.88 -15.49 -23.46
N TYR A 316 6.17 -15.83 -23.46
CA TYR A 316 6.66 -17.10 -22.90
C TYR A 316 6.39 -17.22 -21.40
N ALA A 317 6.56 -16.13 -20.64
CA ALA A 317 6.22 -16.10 -19.21
C ALA A 317 4.72 -16.25 -18.93
N TRP A 318 3.86 -15.66 -19.76
CA TRP A 318 2.41 -15.80 -19.66
C TRP A 318 1.96 -17.21 -20.03
N GLU A 319 2.57 -17.81 -21.06
CA GLU A 319 2.31 -19.21 -21.41
C GLU A 319 2.78 -20.16 -20.30
N ALA A 320 3.96 -19.92 -19.71
CA ALA A 320 4.44 -20.67 -18.57
C ALA A 320 3.48 -20.56 -17.37
N ALA A 321 3.03 -19.35 -17.03
CA ALA A 321 2.05 -19.11 -15.97
C ALA A 321 0.73 -19.85 -16.22
N PHE A 322 0.25 -19.85 -17.46
CA PHE A 322 -0.96 -20.57 -17.83
C PHE A 322 -0.79 -22.08 -17.71
N LYS A 323 0.35 -22.64 -18.17
CA LYS A 323 0.66 -24.07 -18.03
C LYS A 323 0.82 -24.50 -16.56
N MET A 324 1.40 -23.66 -15.71
CA MET A 324 1.45 -23.89 -14.26
C MET A 324 0.05 -24.02 -13.67
N ALA A 325 -0.88 -23.15 -14.06
CA ALA A 325 -2.27 -23.21 -13.63
C ALA A 325 -3.04 -24.40 -14.25
N LEU A 326 -2.75 -24.80 -15.48
CA LEU A 326 -3.32 -26.02 -16.07
C LEU A 326 -2.90 -27.27 -15.30
N HIS A 327 -1.63 -27.33 -14.88
CA HIS A 327 -1.13 -28.47 -14.10
C HIS A 327 -1.66 -28.48 -12.67
N ASN A 328 -1.82 -27.30 -12.04
CA ASN A 328 -2.37 -27.16 -10.70
C ASN A 328 -3.58 -26.19 -10.67
N PRO A 329 -4.78 -26.61 -11.13
CA PRO A 329 -5.91 -25.70 -11.38
C PRO A 329 -6.46 -24.97 -10.15
N LEU A 330 -6.36 -25.57 -8.96
CA LEU A 330 -6.97 -25.03 -7.75
C LEU A 330 -6.03 -24.20 -6.89
N THR A 331 -4.76 -24.58 -6.82
CA THR A 331 -3.77 -24.00 -5.90
C THR A 331 -2.60 -23.32 -6.62
N GLY A 332 -2.44 -23.52 -7.93
CA GLY A 332 -1.25 -23.10 -8.65
C GLY A 332 0.02 -23.80 -8.13
N VAL A 333 1.18 -23.22 -8.45
CA VAL A 333 2.48 -23.73 -7.97
C VAL A 333 2.86 -23.25 -6.57
N GLY A 334 2.01 -22.43 -5.94
CA GLY A 334 2.19 -21.86 -4.61
C GLY A 334 2.80 -20.45 -4.62
N LEU A 335 2.69 -19.75 -3.47
CA LEU A 335 3.20 -18.40 -3.28
C LEU A 335 4.71 -18.30 -3.60
N ASP A 336 5.10 -17.31 -4.39
CA ASP A 336 6.50 -16.99 -4.76
C ASP A 336 7.23 -18.12 -5.52
N ASN A 337 6.47 -19.06 -6.10
CA ASN A 337 7.03 -20.20 -6.81
C ASN A 337 7.09 -20.03 -8.34
N PHE A 338 6.54 -18.95 -8.89
CA PHE A 338 6.56 -18.75 -10.35
C PHE A 338 7.99 -18.79 -10.90
N TYR A 339 8.92 -18.03 -10.30
CA TYR A 339 10.27 -17.86 -10.83
C TYR A 339 11.06 -19.18 -10.89
N VAL A 340 10.96 -20.01 -9.85
CA VAL A 340 11.66 -21.31 -9.80
C VAL A 340 11.01 -22.39 -10.67
N ASN A 341 9.74 -22.20 -11.05
CA ASN A 341 9.06 -23.11 -11.96
C ASN A 341 9.19 -22.70 -13.42
N TYR A 342 9.56 -21.45 -13.72
CA TYR A 342 9.55 -20.90 -15.08
C TYR A 342 10.23 -21.82 -16.11
N PHE A 343 11.44 -22.32 -15.82
CA PHE A 343 12.17 -23.25 -16.68
C PHE A 343 11.36 -24.46 -17.15
N TYR A 344 10.54 -25.05 -16.28
CA TYR A 344 9.81 -26.29 -16.59
C TYR A 344 8.56 -26.07 -17.44
N TYR A 345 8.02 -24.85 -17.44
CA TYR A 345 6.76 -24.53 -18.12
C TYR A 345 6.94 -23.57 -19.31
N SER A 346 8.08 -22.88 -19.40
CA SER A 346 8.36 -21.99 -20.51
C SER A 346 8.48 -22.77 -21.82
N PRO A 347 7.84 -22.32 -22.92
CA PRO A 347 8.04 -22.92 -24.24
C PRO A 347 9.43 -22.65 -24.82
N HIS A 348 10.18 -21.70 -24.25
CA HIS A 348 11.49 -21.27 -24.72
C HIS A 348 12.42 -20.99 -23.53
N TRP A 349 13.67 -21.46 -23.63
CA TRP A 349 14.69 -21.22 -22.61
C TRP A 349 15.90 -20.54 -23.22
N ASP A 350 16.19 -19.33 -22.77
CA ASP A 350 17.32 -18.50 -23.17
C ASP A 350 18.44 -18.47 -22.13
N GLY A 351 18.40 -19.37 -21.14
CA GLY A 351 19.40 -19.47 -20.08
C GLY A 351 19.07 -18.69 -18.80
N LEU A 352 17.94 -17.97 -18.72
CA LEU A 352 17.53 -17.26 -17.51
C LEU A 352 16.03 -17.33 -17.23
N ASN A 353 15.67 -17.29 -15.95
CA ASN A 353 14.28 -17.21 -15.54
C ASN A 353 13.76 -15.78 -15.72
N HIS A 354 12.62 -15.66 -16.39
CA HIS A 354 11.95 -14.39 -16.62
C HIS A 354 10.85 -14.15 -15.59
N ALA A 355 10.62 -12.89 -15.24
CA ALA A 355 9.47 -12.51 -14.42
C ALA A 355 8.19 -12.46 -15.27
N VAL A 356 7.04 -12.76 -14.67
CA VAL A 356 5.76 -12.83 -15.40
C VAL A 356 5.29 -11.47 -15.95
N HIS A 357 5.72 -10.37 -15.33
CA HIS A 357 5.34 -9.00 -15.67
C HIS A 357 3.83 -8.79 -15.89
N SER A 358 3.01 -9.48 -15.09
CA SER A 358 1.56 -9.32 -15.08
C SER A 358 0.98 -9.88 -13.80
N THR A 359 0.26 -9.05 -13.06
CA THR A 359 -0.35 -9.43 -11.78
C THR A 359 -1.35 -10.57 -11.99
N TRP A 360 -2.07 -10.54 -13.11
CA TRP A 360 -3.09 -11.54 -13.42
C TRP A 360 -2.47 -12.92 -13.68
N PHE A 361 -1.44 -12.98 -14.53
CA PHE A 361 -0.73 -14.24 -14.77
C PHE A 361 0.07 -14.71 -13.56
N GLY A 362 0.61 -13.79 -12.74
CA GLY A 362 1.30 -14.14 -11.51
C GLY A 362 0.36 -14.79 -10.49
N VAL A 363 -0.79 -14.17 -10.25
CA VAL A 363 -1.83 -14.75 -9.38
C VAL A 363 -2.34 -16.07 -9.96
N LEU A 364 -2.56 -16.16 -11.27
CA LEU A 364 -2.95 -17.40 -11.94
C LEU A 364 -1.95 -18.54 -11.70
N ALA A 365 -0.66 -18.28 -11.93
CA ALA A 365 0.37 -19.29 -11.76
C ALA A 365 0.47 -19.77 -10.30
N GLU A 366 0.43 -18.85 -9.34
CA GLU A 366 0.72 -19.14 -7.93
C GLU A 366 -0.50 -19.55 -7.11
N THR A 367 -1.72 -19.32 -7.61
CA THR A 367 -2.98 -19.67 -6.91
C THR A 367 -4.00 -20.42 -7.76
N GLY A 368 -3.68 -20.71 -9.02
CA GLY A 368 -4.56 -21.41 -9.96
C GLY A 368 -5.75 -20.57 -10.44
N PHE A 369 -6.64 -21.21 -11.20
CA PHE A 369 -7.86 -20.58 -11.71
C PHE A 369 -8.83 -20.18 -10.59
N LEU A 370 -8.89 -20.97 -9.52
CA LEU A 370 -9.72 -20.67 -8.35
C LEU A 370 -9.25 -19.39 -7.66
N GLY A 371 -7.95 -19.29 -7.36
CA GLY A 371 -7.36 -18.11 -6.74
C GLY A 371 -7.49 -16.86 -7.61
N LEU A 372 -7.23 -16.95 -8.92
CA LEU A 372 -7.46 -15.84 -9.86
C LEU A 372 -8.91 -15.38 -9.86
N THR A 373 -9.87 -16.32 -9.89
CA THR A 373 -11.31 -15.99 -9.91
C THR A 373 -11.69 -15.20 -8.66
N ILE A 374 -11.30 -15.68 -7.47
CA ILE A 374 -11.56 -14.96 -6.21
C ILE A 374 -10.85 -13.61 -6.18
N PHE A 375 -9.62 -13.53 -6.70
CA PHE A 375 -8.88 -12.28 -6.79
C PHE A 375 -9.60 -11.24 -7.68
N VAL A 376 -10.11 -11.65 -8.85
CA VAL A 376 -10.90 -10.78 -9.74
C VAL A 376 -12.19 -10.33 -9.07
N ILE A 377 -12.89 -11.22 -8.35
CA ILE A 377 -14.10 -10.86 -7.59
C ILE A 377 -13.76 -9.84 -6.48
N PHE A 378 -12.65 -10.05 -5.77
CA PHE A 378 -12.16 -9.14 -4.75
C PHE A 378 -11.86 -7.74 -5.31
N ILE A 379 -11.08 -7.66 -6.39
CA ILE A 379 -10.77 -6.39 -7.07
C ILE A 379 -12.07 -5.71 -7.55
N THR A 380 -12.98 -6.47 -8.15
CA THR A 380 -14.29 -5.95 -8.59
C THR A 380 -15.10 -5.41 -7.41
N SER A 381 -15.13 -6.12 -6.28
CA SER A 381 -15.80 -5.68 -5.05
C SER A 381 -15.23 -4.36 -4.53
N LEU A 382 -13.91 -4.15 -4.60
CA LEU A 382 -13.29 -2.87 -4.24
C LEU A 382 -13.72 -1.74 -5.17
N ILE A 383 -13.69 -1.97 -6.49
CA ILE A 383 -14.11 -0.96 -7.48
C ILE A 383 -15.56 -0.55 -7.24
N LEU A 384 -16.46 -1.53 -7.06
CA LEU A 384 -17.87 -1.26 -6.79
C LEU A 384 -18.08 -0.51 -5.48
N SER A 385 -17.37 -0.91 -4.42
CA SER A 385 -17.39 -0.19 -3.13
C SER A 385 -16.97 1.27 -3.30
N ALA A 386 -15.83 1.52 -3.94
CA ALA A 386 -15.32 2.87 -4.15
C ALA A 386 -16.25 3.72 -5.02
N ARG A 387 -16.83 3.14 -6.08
CA ARG A 387 -17.81 3.82 -6.95
C ARG A 387 -19.10 4.17 -6.21
N ASN A 388 -19.62 3.26 -5.40
CA ASN A 388 -20.84 3.48 -4.63
C ASN A 388 -20.61 4.59 -3.59
N THR A 389 -19.50 4.55 -2.85
CA THR A 389 -19.15 5.61 -1.91
C THR A 389 -18.96 6.96 -2.61
N LEU A 390 -18.34 6.99 -3.80
CA LEU A 390 -18.23 8.24 -4.58
C LEU A 390 -19.59 8.76 -5.07
N ALA A 391 -20.50 7.87 -5.47
CA ALA A 391 -21.85 8.26 -5.89
C ALA A 391 -22.65 8.84 -4.72
N GLU A 392 -22.55 8.23 -3.54
CA GLU A 392 -23.15 8.70 -2.30
C GLU A 392 -22.60 10.09 -1.92
N ILE A 393 -21.27 10.26 -1.90
CA ILE A 393 -20.63 11.57 -1.62
C ILE A 393 -21.08 12.66 -2.60
N LYS A 394 -21.19 12.30 -3.89
CA LYS A 394 -21.63 13.24 -4.92
C LYS A 394 -23.10 13.65 -4.76
N SER A 395 -23.95 12.77 -4.24
CA SER A 395 -25.38 13.04 -4.07
C SER A 395 -25.66 14.05 -2.95
N GLN A 396 -24.80 14.09 -1.92
CA GLN A 396 -24.97 14.96 -0.75
C GLN A 396 -23.63 15.62 -0.36
N PRO A 397 -23.07 16.51 -1.20
CA PRO A 397 -21.70 17.00 -1.05
C PRO A 397 -21.45 17.88 0.19
N GLU A 398 -22.50 18.37 0.85
CA GLU A 398 -22.39 19.16 2.08
C GLU A 398 -22.39 18.31 3.35
N LEU A 399 -22.86 17.06 3.29
CA LEU A 399 -22.78 16.11 4.40
C LEU A 399 -21.34 15.66 4.64
N TYR A 400 -20.58 15.45 3.57
CA TYR A 400 -19.24 14.86 3.66
C TYR A 400 -18.14 15.90 3.79
N SER A 401 -17.18 15.59 4.65
CA SER A 401 -15.99 16.39 4.86
C SER A 401 -15.08 16.44 3.63
N ALA A 402 -14.21 17.46 3.59
CA ALA A 402 -13.22 17.62 2.54
C ALA A 402 -12.22 16.46 2.50
N ASN A 403 -11.73 16.00 3.67
CA ASN A 403 -10.73 14.93 3.74
C ASN A 403 -11.31 13.60 3.24
N LEU A 404 -12.53 13.25 3.64
CA LEU A 404 -13.20 12.04 3.16
C LEU A 404 -13.43 12.10 1.65
N THR A 405 -13.87 13.26 1.13
CA THR A 405 -14.06 13.45 -0.32
C THR A 405 -12.74 13.28 -1.08
N VAL A 406 -11.65 13.86 -0.58
CA VAL A 406 -10.31 13.69 -1.17
C VAL A 406 -9.92 12.22 -1.17
N ALA A 407 -10.03 11.56 -0.02
CA ALA A 407 -9.65 10.16 0.14
C ALA A 407 -10.46 9.23 -0.76
N ALA A 408 -11.78 9.41 -0.85
CA ALA A 408 -12.65 8.62 -1.72
C ALA A 408 -12.27 8.75 -3.20
N ASN A 409 -11.92 9.95 -3.65
CA ASN A 409 -11.42 10.16 -5.01
C ASN A 409 -10.04 9.51 -5.21
N ALA A 410 -9.15 9.65 -4.23
CA ALA A 410 -7.78 9.16 -4.30
C ALA A 410 -7.70 7.62 -4.27
N VAL A 411 -8.45 6.95 -3.40
CA VAL A 411 -8.48 5.47 -3.35
C VAL A 411 -9.06 4.89 -4.63
N TYR A 412 -10.09 5.53 -5.21
CA TYR A 412 -10.65 5.10 -6.48
C TYR A 412 -9.67 5.29 -7.64
N ALA A 413 -9.09 6.49 -7.78
CA ALA A 413 -8.11 6.77 -8.82
C ALA A 413 -6.86 5.88 -8.69
N GLY A 414 -6.36 5.71 -7.45
CA GLY A 414 -5.24 4.83 -7.13
C GLY A 414 -5.53 3.37 -7.46
N LEU A 415 -6.72 2.87 -7.15
CA LEU A 415 -7.14 1.51 -7.51
C LEU A 415 -7.14 1.28 -9.02
N ILE A 416 -7.72 2.21 -9.79
CA ILE A 416 -7.70 2.13 -11.25
C ILE A 416 -6.27 2.20 -11.79
N GLY A 417 -5.44 3.12 -11.29
CA GLY A 417 -4.03 3.22 -11.65
C GLY A 417 -3.26 1.92 -11.37
N THR A 418 -3.47 1.32 -10.20
CA THR A 418 -2.81 0.07 -9.79
C THR A 418 -3.26 -1.12 -10.64
N ILE A 419 -4.52 -1.20 -11.04
CA ILE A 419 -5.02 -2.25 -11.94
C ILE A 419 -4.39 -2.12 -13.33
N VAL A 420 -4.34 -0.90 -13.87
CA VAL A 420 -3.74 -0.60 -15.17
C VAL A 420 -2.24 -0.92 -15.14
N SER A 421 -1.53 -0.44 -14.13
CA SER A 421 -0.10 -0.69 -13.97
C SER A 421 0.19 -2.17 -13.69
N GLY A 422 -0.59 -2.81 -12.82
CA GLY A 422 -0.51 -4.23 -12.47
C GLY A 422 -0.76 -5.18 -13.63
N THR A 423 -1.37 -4.73 -14.73
CA THR A 423 -1.46 -5.54 -15.96
C THR A 423 -0.07 -5.80 -16.56
N PHE A 424 0.90 -4.91 -16.31
CA PHE A 424 2.28 -4.97 -16.81
C PHE A 424 3.33 -5.26 -15.71
N LEU A 425 2.90 -5.48 -14.46
CA LEU A 425 3.75 -5.66 -13.29
C LEU A 425 3.29 -6.83 -12.43
N THR A 426 4.20 -7.51 -11.73
CA THR A 426 3.88 -8.68 -10.87
C THR A 426 3.65 -8.26 -9.42
N GLN A 427 2.43 -7.86 -9.07
CA GLN A 427 2.17 -7.15 -7.80
C GLN A 427 1.01 -7.73 -6.98
N GLY A 428 0.56 -8.95 -7.32
CA GLY A 428 -0.60 -9.61 -6.69
C GLY A 428 -0.42 -9.97 -5.22
N PHE A 429 0.83 -10.16 -4.77
CA PHE A 429 1.15 -10.56 -3.39
C PHE A 429 1.90 -9.47 -2.61
N ASN A 430 1.95 -8.26 -3.16
CA ASN A 430 2.67 -7.12 -2.59
C ASN A 430 1.71 -6.05 -2.05
N TRP A 431 2.25 -5.18 -1.19
CA TRP A 431 1.54 -4.13 -0.45
C TRP A 431 0.51 -3.25 -1.20
N PRO A 432 0.73 -2.76 -2.44
CA PRO A 432 -0.11 -1.70 -3.02
C PRO A 432 -1.61 -2.02 -3.05
N ILE A 433 -1.97 -3.22 -3.51
CA ILE A 433 -3.38 -3.64 -3.67
C ILE A 433 -4.07 -3.72 -2.31
N TYR A 434 -3.37 -4.24 -1.30
CA TYR A 434 -3.94 -4.47 0.03
C TYR A 434 -4.05 -3.18 0.85
N ILE A 435 -3.11 -2.24 0.71
CA ILE A 435 -3.25 -0.91 1.31
C ILE A 435 -4.44 -0.17 0.69
N LEU A 436 -4.60 -0.21 -0.64
CA LEU A 436 -5.77 0.37 -1.31
C LEU A 436 -7.07 -0.31 -0.88
N ALA A 437 -7.06 -1.62 -0.68
CA ALA A 437 -8.22 -2.36 -0.17
C ALA A 437 -8.63 -1.86 1.22
N ALA A 438 -7.66 -1.75 2.14
CA ALA A 438 -7.88 -1.25 3.49
C ALA A 438 -8.43 0.18 3.50
N LEU A 439 -7.83 1.08 2.72
CA LEU A 439 -8.27 2.48 2.64
C LEU A 439 -9.64 2.61 1.96
N THR A 440 -9.94 1.79 0.94
CA THR A 440 -11.27 1.75 0.31
C THR A 440 -12.34 1.35 1.32
N VAL A 441 -12.06 0.31 2.12
CA VAL A 441 -12.96 -0.17 3.16
C VAL A 441 -13.14 0.87 4.28
N ALA A 442 -12.05 1.49 4.73
CA ALA A 442 -12.07 2.57 5.71
C ALA A 442 -12.91 3.76 5.25
N VAL A 443 -12.70 4.23 4.02
CA VAL A 443 -13.46 5.34 3.43
C VAL A 443 -14.95 5.00 3.32
N ALA A 444 -15.29 3.80 2.87
CA ALA A 444 -16.68 3.35 2.79
C ALA A 444 -17.35 3.28 4.17
N ASN A 445 -16.63 2.82 5.20
CA ASN A 445 -17.15 2.76 6.56
C ASN A 445 -17.39 4.16 7.15
N ILE A 446 -16.42 5.07 7.01
CA ILE A 446 -16.55 6.45 7.51
C ILE A 446 -17.72 7.17 6.83
N ALA A 447 -17.88 6.98 5.50
CA ALA A 447 -19.02 7.55 4.77
C ALA A 447 -20.35 7.06 5.34
N LYS A 448 -20.50 5.74 5.54
CA LYS A 448 -21.71 5.14 6.12
C LYS A 448 -22.02 5.65 7.53
N GLU A 449 -20.99 5.81 8.38
CA GLU A 449 -21.16 6.33 9.75
C GLU A 449 -21.63 7.79 9.76
N GLN A 450 -21.13 8.63 8.86
CA GLN A 450 -21.58 10.02 8.71
C GLN A 450 -23.04 10.09 8.28
N THR A 451 -23.45 9.32 7.28
CA THR A 451 -24.84 9.24 6.81
C THR A 451 -25.78 8.78 7.93
N THR A 452 -25.39 7.74 8.69
CA THR A 452 -26.20 7.21 9.79
C THR A 452 -26.37 8.23 10.92
N THR A 453 -25.30 8.96 11.25
CA THR A 453 -25.32 9.99 12.30
C THR A 453 -26.25 11.15 11.92
N GLU A 454 -26.21 11.60 10.66
CA GLU A 454 -27.06 12.70 10.20
C GLU A 454 -28.55 12.31 10.17
N VAL A 455 -28.88 11.11 9.66
CA VAL A 455 -30.27 10.61 9.68
C VAL A 455 -30.81 10.52 11.11
N THR A 456 -29.98 10.08 12.06
CA THR A 456 -30.35 10.00 13.48
C THR A 456 -30.61 11.40 14.06
N ASN A 457 -29.74 12.37 13.76
CA ASN A 457 -29.89 13.76 14.20
C ASN A 457 -31.15 14.42 13.61
N ALA A 458 -31.43 14.21 12.32
CA ALA A 458 -32.63 14.71 11.66
C ALA A 458 -33.90 14.13 12.29
N THR A 459 -33.93 12.82 12.56
CA THR A 459 -35.06 12.15 13.21
C THR A 459 -35.30 12.69 14.62
N ASN A 460 -34.24 12.89 15.40
CA ASN A 460 -34.33 13.45 16.75
C ASN A 460 -34.85 14.90 16.73
N ALA A 461 -34.43 15.71 15.75
CA ALA A 461 -34.91 17.07 15.59
C ALA A 461 -36.41 17.12 15.26
N THR A 462 -36.89 16.24 14.36
CA THR A 462 -38.32 16.14 14.02
C THR A 462 -39.17 15.69 15.21
N ASN A 463 -38.68 14.75 16.01
CA ASN A 463 -39.38 14.29 17.20
C ASN A 463 -39.44 15.37 18.28
N ALA A 464 -38.38 16.18 18.44
CA ALA A 464 -38.38 17.31 19.37
C ALA A 464 -39.38 18.39 18.96
N THR A 465 -39.50 18.71 17.67
CA THR A 465 -40.48 19.69 17.17
C THR A 465 -41.93 19.22 17.26
N ASN A 466 -42.18 17.91 17.21
CA ASN A 466 -43.53 17.34 17.36
C ASN A 466 -43.97 17.18 18.83
N ALA A 467 -43.03 17.28 19.77
CA ALA A 467 -43.28 17.16 21.21
C ALA A 467 -43.51 18.52 21.90
N THR A 468 -43.29 19.63 21.19
CA THR A 468 -43.61 21.02 21.58
C THR A 468 -44.87 21.49 20.89
#